data_AF-A0A1C2I5I5-F1
#
_entry.id   AF-A0A1C2I5I5-F1
#
_cell.length_a   1.000
_cell.length_b   1.000
_cell.length_c   1.000
_cell.angle_alpha   90.00
_cell.angle_beta   90.00
_cell.angle_gamma   90.00
#
_symmetry.space_group_name_H-M   'P 1'
#
loop_
_entity.id
_entity.type
_entity.pdbx_description
1 polymer ?
#
loop_
_entity_poly.entity_id
_entity_poly.type
_entity_poly.pdbx_seq_one_letter_code
_entity_poly.pdbx_strand_id
1 'polypeptide(L)'
;MWKWKVILGVGVFLLGTDLAFAGLDIPQIVHTVFPDAKARVHSEGENLQQYDFIIPASAGQEQLQALTQKLLAKTGWHNPMRMPGIPEDLGVMYMGPKSCMLQVTLVKQDASLPKGKKSLLVSNICGKS
;
A
#
# COMPACT_ATOMS: atom_id res chain seq x y z
N MET A 1 -8.61 10.19 -35.47
CA MET A 1 -7.79 9.05 -34.97
C MET A 1 -7.01 9.56 -33.75
N TRP A 2 -6.79 8.83 -32.66
CA TRP A 2 -7.18 7.45 -32.29
C TRP A 2 -8.27 7.41 -31.19
N LYS A 3 -8.75 6.20 -30.86
CA LYS A 3 -9.59 5.91 -29.68
C LYS A 3 -8.73 5.30 -28.58
N TRP A 4 -8.79 5.82 -27.36
CA TRP A 4 -8.30 5.12 -26.17
C TRP A 4 -9.47 4.38 -25.51
N LYS A 5 -9.29 3.09 -25.22
CA LYS A 5 -10.30 2.27 -24.52
C LYS A 5 -10.06 2.35 -23.02
N VAL A 6 -11.10 2.73 -22.26
CA VAL A 6 -11.11 2.52 -20.81
C VAL A 6 -11.46 1.05 -20.56
N ILE A 7 -10.64 0.34 -19.78
CA ILE A 7 -10.90 -1.02 -19.32
C ILE A 7 -11.16 -0.93 -17.81
N LEU A 8 -12.44 -1.00 -17.41
CA LEU A 8 -12.84 -0.93 -16.01
C LEU A 8 -12.90 -2.34 -15.42
N GLY A 9 -11.78 -2.80 -14.85
CA GLY A 9 -11.69 -4.11 -14.21
C GLY A 9 -12.35 -4.14 -12.84
N VAL A 10 -13.62 -4.55 -12.77
CA VAL A 10 -14.33 -4.76 -11.49
C VAL A 10 -14.06 -6.18 -10.98
N GLY A 11 -13.01 -6.33 -10.17
CA GLY A 11 -12.71 -7.59 -9.48
C GLY A 11 -13.46 -7.68 -8.16
N VAL A 12 -14.51 -8.52 -8.10
CA VAL A 12 -15.17 -8.88 -6.83
C VAL A 12 -14.46 -10.11 -6.26
N PHE A 13 -13.85 -9.98 -5.09
CA PHE A 13 -13.21 -11.08 -4.37
C PHE A 13 -13.94 -11.39 -3.07
N LEU A 14 -14.35 -12.66 -2.92
CA LEU A 14 -14.83 -13.23 -1.66
C LEU A 14 -13.67 -14.01 -1.02
N LEU A 15 -13.24 -13.47 0.12
CA LEU A 15 -12.13 -13.75 1.05
C LEU A 15 -12.65 -13.17 2.38
N GLY A 16 -12.25 -13.46 3.63
CA GLY A 16 -11.11 -14.15 4.25
C GLY A 16 -10.77 -13.50 5.63
N THR A 17 -11.61 -13.63 6.69
CA THR A 17 -11.43 -12.96 8.01
C THR A 17 -10.50 -13.72 8.93
N ASP A 18 -9.31 -13.18 9.21
CA ASP A 18 -8.47 -13.67 10.31
C ASP A 18 -7.37 -12.66 10.68
N LEU A 19 -7.62 -11.91 11.76
CA LEU A 19 -6.75 -11.26 12.78
C LEU A 19 -5.28 -10.83 12.53
N ALA A 20 -4.57 -11.22 11.48
CA ALA A 20 -3.14 -10.96 11.27
C ALA A 20 -2.73 -9.47 11.14
N PHE A 21 -3.71 -8.55 11.01
CA PHE A 21 -3.49 -7.10 10.83
C PHE A 21 -4.24 -6.21 11.82
N ALA A 22 -4.98 -6.78 12.77
CA ALA A 22 -5.81 -6.01 13.71
C ALA A 22 -5.02 -5.13 14.71
N GLY A 23 -3.69 -5.06 14.56
CA GLY A 23 -2.79 -4.19 15.33
C GLY A 23 -1.55 -3.73 14.55
N LEU A 24 -1.59 -3.68 13.21
CA LEU A 24 -0.47 -3.15 12.43
C LEU A 24 -0.54 -1.61 12.37
N ASP A 25 0.28 -0.94 13.18
CA ASP A 25 0.45 0.52 13.13
C ASP A 25 1.23 0.95 11.87
N ILE A 26 0.52 0.96 10.74
CA ILE A 26 1.04 1.39 9.44
C ILE A 26 1.60 2.83 9.52
N PRO A 27 0.91 3.82 10.15
CA PRO A 27 1.48 5.15 10.37
C PRO A 27 2.86 5.14 11.04
N GLN A 28 3.00 4.51 12.21
CA GLN A 28 4.28 4.44 12.93
C GLN A 28 5.37 3.75 12.10
N ILE A 29 5.06 2.66 11.41
CA ILE A 29 6.03 1.95 10.57
C ILE A 29 6.51 2.85 9.43
N VAL A 30 5.61 3.58 8.78
CA VAL A 30 5.94 4.55 7.72
C VAL A 30 6.79 5.70 8.28
N HIS A 31 6.50 6.22 9.48
CA HIS A 31 7.34 7.24 10.14
C HIS A 31 8.77 6.77 10.41
N THR A 32 9.03 5.46 10.58
CA THR A 32 10.41 4.95 10.71
C THR A 32 11.23 5.00 9.42
N VAL A 33 10.64 5.38 8.27
CA VAL A 33 11.31 5.55 6.97
C VAL A 33 11.14 6.98 6.46
N PHE A 34 10.00 7.59 6.72
CA PHE A 34 9.65 8.95 6.32
C PHE A 34 9.13 9.74 7.54
N PRO A 35 10.01 10.28 8.42
CA PRO A 35 9.59 10.95 9.65
C PRO A 35 8.62 12.12 9.43
N ASP A 36 8.80 12.88 8.35
CA ASP A 36 7.93 14.00 7.97
C ASP A 36 6.64 13.59 7.23
N ALA A 37 6.36 12.29 7.10
CA ALA A 37 5.19 11.81 6.37
C ALA A 37 3.88 12.17 7.10
N LYS A 38 3.03 12.97 6.46
CA LYS A 38 1.69 13.22 6.98
C LYS A 38 0.74 12.12 6.51
N ALA A 39 0.32 11.29 7.44
CA ALA A 39 -0.70 10.27 7.24
C ALA A 39 -2.08 10.91 7.05
N ARG A 40 -2.88 10.34 6.15
CA ARG A 40 -4.29 10.61 5.94
C ARG A 40 -5.00 9.26 5.87
N VAL A 41 -5.98 9.04 6.75
CA VAL A 41 -6.84 7.86 6.66
C VAL A 41 -7.74 8.01 5.43
N HIS A 42 -7.70 7.04 4.52
CA HIS A 42 -8.58 6.98 3.35
C HIS A 42 -9.73 6.00 3.58
N SER A 43 -9.44 4.87 4.23
CA SER A 43 -10.44 3.94 4.76
C SER A 43 -9.86 3.19 5.94
N GLU A 44 -10.64 3.00 6.99
CA GLU A 44 -10.24 2.26 8.18
C GLU A 44 -11.42 1.42 8.68
N GLY A 45 -11.19 0.11 8.77
CA GLY A 45 -12.14 -0.86 9.27
C GLY A 45 -11.47 -2.23 9.40
N GLU A 46 -12.19 -3.15 10.06
CA GLU A 46 -11.75 -4.51 10.42
C GLU A 46 -10.96 -5.27 9.33
N ASN A 47 -11.31 -5.07 8.06
CA ASN A 47 -10.74 -5.80 6.92
C ASN A 47 -10.05 -4.91 5.86
N LEU A 48 -10.11 -3.58 6.02
CA LEU A 48 -9.51 -2.63 5.09
C LEU A 48 -8.88 -1.48 5.89
N GLN A 49 -7.56 -1.37 5.79
CA GLN A 49 -6.80 -0.24 6.31
C GLN A 49 -6.05 0.39 5.14
N GLN A 50 -6.40 1.61 4.78
CA GLN A 50 -5.82 2.32 3.64
C GLN A 50 -5.44 3.75 4.05
N TYR A 51 -4.15 4.05 3.93
CA TYR A 51 -3.55 5.31 4.34
C TYR A 51 -2.83 5.98 3.16
N ASP A 52 -3.06 7.27 2.95
CA ASP A 52 -2.28 8.15 2.06
C ASP A 52 -1.21 8.89 2.88
N PHE A 53 0.05 8.84 2.43
CA PHE A 53 1.18 9.50 3.07
C PHE A 53 1.81 10.54 2.15
N ILE A 54 1.86 11.78 2.61
CA ILE A 54 2.54 12.87 1.88
C ILE A 54 4.05 12.80 2.14
N ILE A 55 4.79 12.13 1.24
CA ILE A 55 6.24 11.91 1.34
C ILE A 55 7.06 12.84 0.43
N PRO A 56 8.37 13.02 0.65
CA PRO A 56 9.24 13.79 -0.25
C PRO A 56 9.26 13.23 -1.68
N ALA A 57 9.31 14.09 -2.70
CA ALA A 57 9.42 13.63 -4.10
C ALA A 57 10.78 12.95 -4.40
N SER A 58 11.80 13.20 -3.59
CA SER A 58 13.09 12.51 -3.60
C SER A 58 13.05 11.07 -3.07
N ALA A 59 11.93 10.61 -2.49
CA ALA A 59 11.74 9.21 -2.17
C ALA A 59 11.74 8.36 -3.46
N GLY A 60 12.57 7.31 -3.45
CA GLY A 60 12.78 6.37 -4.55
C GLY A 60 12.70 4.91 -4.09
N GLN A 61 13.18 4.02 -4.95
CA GLN A 61 13.04 2.56 -4.82
C GLN A 61 13.61 2.02 -3.49
N GLU A 62 14.77 2.51 -3.04
CA GLU A 62 15.40 2.06 -1.78
C GLU A 62 14.51 2.31 -0.56
N GLN A 63 13.91 3.50 -0.44
CA GLN A 63 13.05 3.82 0.71
C GLN A 63 11.72 3.05 0.64
N LEU A 64 11.18 2.84 -0.57
CA LEU A 64 9.98 1.99 -0.76
C LEU A 64 10.26 0.52 -0.42
N GLN A 65 11.41 -0.01 -0.81
CA GLN A 65 11.84 -1.38 -0.50
C GLN A 65 12.08 -1.55 1.01
N ALA A 66 12.77 -0.59 1.65
CA ALA A 66 12.99 -0.60 3.10
C ALA A 66 11.67 -0.50 3.89
N LEU A 67 10.72 0.34 3.45
CA LEU A 67 9.38 0.39 4.04
C LEU A 67 8.64 -0.94 3.87
N THR A 68 8.63 -1.49 2.66
CA THR A 68 7.99 -2.78 2.36
C THR A 68 8.54 -3.90 3.23
N GLN A 69 9.87 -4.00 3.37
CA GLN A 69 10.51 -4.99 4.22
C GLN A 69 10.13 -4.81 5.70
N LYS A 70 10.06 -3.57 6.20
CA LYS A 70 9.60 -3.29 7.58
C LYS A 70 8.14 -3.64 7.79
N LEU A 71 7.26 -3.36 6.83
CA LEU A 71 5.86 -3.76 6.89
C LEU A 71 5.74 -5.29 6.92
N LEU A 72 6.33 -6.01 5.96
CA LEU A 72 6.33 -7.48 5.89
C LEU A 72 6.93 -8.15 7.14
N ALA A 73 7.99 -7.57 7.73
CA ALA A 73 8.56 -8.06 8.98
C ALA A 73 7.61 -7.88 10.19
N LYS A 74 6.63 -6.96 10.10
CA LYS A 74 5.62 -6.70 11.12
C LYS A 74 4.30 -7.45 10.89
N THR A 75 4.03 -7.96 9.68
CA THR A 75 2.85 -8.81 9.40
C THR A 75 3.02 -10.26 9.88
N GLY A 76 4.24 -10.67 10.24
CA GLY A 76 4.55 -12.07 10.59
C GLY A 76 4.40 -13.04 9.41
N TRP A 77 4.38 -12.54 8.17
CA TRP A 77 4.15 -13.38 6.99
C TRP A 77 5.36 -14.23 6.63
N HIS A 78 5.21 -15.54 6.71
CA HIS A 78 6.15 -16.50 6.13
C HIS A 78 5.92 -16.64 4.63
N ASN A 79 6.95 -16.42 3.82
CA ASN A 79 6.95 -16.54 2.35
C ASN A 79 5.81 -15.80 1.61
N PRO A 80 5.62 -14.48 1.83
CA PRO A 80 4.59 -13.71 1.14
C PRO A 80 4.86 -13.61 -0.36
N MET A 81 3.84 -13.89 -1.17
CA MET A 81 3.97 -13.93 -2.62
C MET A 81 3.82 -12.53 -3.21
N ARG A 82 4.90 -11.99 -3.80
CA ARG A 82 4.84 -10.72 -4.54
C ARG A 82 4.01 -10.90 -5.82
N MET A 83 3.01 -10.05 -6.01
CA MET A 83 2.21 -10.02 -7.23
C MET A 83 2.93 -9.27 -8.35
N PRO A 84 2.91 -9.78 -9.60
CA PRO A 84 3.36 -9.04 -10.77
C PRO A 84 2.33 -7.96 -11.17
N GLY A 85 2.78 -6.90 -11.83
CA GLY A 85 1.92 -5.89 -12.46
C GLY A 85 2.15 -4.44 -12.01
N ILE A 86 2.79 -4.22 -10.85
CA ILE A 86 3.25 -2.90 -10.42
C ILE A 86 4.78 -2.79 -10.67
N PRO A 87 5.26 -1.79 -11.45
CA PRO A 87 6.68 -1.48 -11.59
C PRO A 87 7.32 -1.11 -10.24
N GLU A 88 8.54 -1.57 -9.97
CA GLU A 88 9.13 -1.47 -8.62
C GLU A 88 9.38 -0.03 -8.14
N ASP A 89 9.64 0.87 -9.10
CA ASP A 89 9.81 2.31 -8.91
C ASP A 89 8.49 3.00 -8.57
N LEU A 90 7.36 2.39 -8.91
CA LEU A 90 6.00 2.85 -8.59
C LEU A 90 5.41 2.11 -7.38
N GLY A 91 5.84 0.88 -7.07
CA GLY A 91 5.40 0.15 -5.90
C GLY A 91 5.44 -1.36 -6.00
N VAL A 92 4.81 -2.00 -5.01
CA VAL A 92 4.75 -3.45 -4.83
C VAL A 92 3.43 -3.87 -4.19
N MET A 93 3.07 -5.13 -4.42
CA MET A 93 1.88 -5.77 -3.86
C MET A 93 2.25 -7.21 -3.46
N TYR A 94 1.80 -7.65 -2.29
CA TYR A 94 2.12 -8.95 -1.71
C TYR A 94 0.86 -9.63 -1.20
N MET A 95 0.66 -10.89 -1.58
CA MET A 95 -0.34 -11.78 -0.98
C MET A 95 0.27 -12.50 0.22
N GLY A 96 -0.44 -12.45 1.34
CA GLY A 96 -0.14 -13.21 2.54
C GLY A 96 -1.05 -14.43 2.74
N PRO A 97 -0.90 -15.12 3.89
CA PRO A 97 -1.83 -16.16 4.30
C PRO A 97 -3.25 -15.60 4.50
N LYS A 98 -4.24 -16.50 4.49
CA LYS A 98 -5.66 -16.22 4.78
C LYS A 98 -6.27 -15.11 3.91
N SER A 99 -5.71 -14.93 2.71
CA SER A 99 -6.17 -14.00 1.67
C SER A 99 -6.10 -12.51 2.02
N CYS A 100 -5.18 -12.12 2.91
CA CYS A 100 -4.80 -10.73 3.08
C CYS A 100 -3.79 -10.28 2.01
N MET A 101 -3.85 -9.01 1.62
CA MET A 101 -3.03 -8.35 0.59
C MET A 101 -2.43 -7.05 1.14
N LEU A 102 -1.11 -6.92 1.08
CA LEU A 102 -0.38 -5.69 1.40
C LEU A 102 0.03 -4.99 0.11
N GLN A 103 -0.40 -3.76 -0.07
CA GLN A 103 -0.04 -2.88 -1.19
C GLN A 103 0.75 -1.67 -0.67
N VAL A 104 1.87 -1.37 -1.32
CA VAL A 104 2.68 -0.16 -1.09
C VAL A 104 2.90 0.48 -2.46
N THR A 105 2.32 1.65 -2.73
CA THR A 105 2.32 2.23 -4.09
C THR A 105 2.41 3.76 -4.08
N LEU A 106 3.34 4.32 -4.86
CA LEU A 106 3.35 5.74 -5.20
C LEU A 106 2.13 6.07 -6.07
N VAL A 107 1.22 6.87 -5.56
CA VAL A 107 0.13 7.42 -6.37
C VAL A 107 0.71 8.54 -7.23
N LYS A 108 0.38 8.52 -8.53
CA LYS A 108 0.74 9.59 -9.46
C LYS A 108 0.28 10.93 -8.87
N GLN A 109 1.17 11.94 -8.88
CA GLN A 109 0.95 13.23 -8.21
C GLN A 109 -0.43 13.82 -8.53
N ASP A 110 -1.28 13.87 -7.51
CA ASP A 110 -2.44 14.75 -7.48
C ASP A 110 -1.94 16.21 -7.49
N ALA A 111 -2.58 17.06 -8.28
CA ALA A 111 -2.30 18.49 -8.35
C ALA A 111 -2.60 19.23 -7.03
N SER A 112 -3.33 18.62 -6.09
CA SER A 112 -3.50 19.13 -4.72
C SER A 112 -2.26 19.01 -3.84
N LEU A 113 -1.26 18.20 -4.24
CA LEU A 113 -0.07 17.97 -3.43
C LEU A 113 0.89 19.18 -3.44
N PRO A 114 1.52 19.52 -2.30
CA PRO A 114 2.57 20.54 -2.27
C PRO A 114 3.72 20.21 -3.23
N LYS A 115 4.20 21.24 -3.95
CA LYS A 115 5.31 21.11 -4.91
C LYS A 115 6.53 20.44 -4.24
N GLY A 116 7.01 19.34 -4.83
CA GLY A 116 8.12 18.56 -4.26
C GLY A 116 7.68 17.44 -3.28
N LYS A 117 6.40 17.12 -3.19
CA LYS A 117 5.88 15.92 -2.51
C LYS A 117 5.32 14.89 -3.51
N LYS A 118 5.17 13.65 -3.06
CA LYS A 118 4.44 12.54 -3.69
C LYS A 118 3.40 11.99 -2.70
N SER A 119 2.36 11.35 -3.19
CA SER A 119 1.47 10.50 -2.38
C SER A 119 2.01 9.07 -2.40
N LEU A 120 2.05 8.45 -1.23
CA LEU A 120 2.34 7.04 -1.02
C LEU A 120 1.11 6.40 -0.39
N LEU A 121 0.44 5.52 -1.14
CA LEU A 121 -0.61 4.69 -0.60
C LEU A 121 -0.02 3.45 0.07
N VAL A 122 -0.42 3.19 1.31
CA VAL A 122 -0.24 1.88 1.94
C VAL A 122 -1.62 1.33 2.28
N SER A 123 -1.95 0.19 1.67
CA SER A 123 -3.20 -0.53 1.90
C SER A 123 -2.90 -1.91 2.46
N ASN A 124 -3.59 -2.31 3.52
CA ASN A 124 -3.81 -3.71 3.84
C ASN A 124 -5.29 -4.05 3.61
N ILE A 125 -5.53 -5.12 2.83
CA ILE A 125 -6.86 -5.61 2.47
C ILE A 125 -6.94 -7.08 2.86
N CYS A 126 -7.66 -7.40 3.92
CA CYS A 126 -8.14 -8.76 4.22
C CYS A 126 -9.61 -8.86 3.78
N GLY A 127 -10.26 -10.00 3.99
CA GLY A 127 -11.69 -10.14 3.67
C GLY A 127 -12.53 -10.67 4.84
N LYS A 128 -13.80 -11.04 4.61
CA LYS A 128 -14.68 -11.81 5.51
C LYS A 128 -14.93 -13.24 5.01
N SER A 129 -14.48 -14.23 5.78
CA SER A 129 -14.41 -15.68 5.46
C SER A 129 -15.76 -16.36 5.54
#